data_AF-A0A351WKV7-F1
#
_entry.id   AF-A0A351WKV7-F1
#
_cell.length_a   1.000
_cell.length_b   1.000
_cell.length_c   1.000
_cell.angle_alpha   90.00
_cell.angle_beta   90.00
_cell.angle_gamma   90.00
#
_symmetry.space_group_name_H-M   'P 1'
#
loop_
_entity.id
_entity.type
_entity.pdbx_description
1 polymer ?
#
loop_
_entity_poly.entity_id
_entity_poly.type
_entity_poly.pdbx_seq_one_letter_code
_entity_poly.pdbx_strand_id
1 'polypeptide(L)' 'MVLVQAKVLDPTHLELARPIAVGRGGNVFVVVTESTNAEAERQPWLDGSSESLRNAYGDSEPEYTPSLVRETNPGYGA' A
#
# COMPACT_ATOMS: atom_id res chain seq x y z
N MET A 1 -14.48 -18.12 5.87
CA MET A 1 -15.01 -16.74 5.98
C MET A 1 -15.83 -16.47 4.72
N VAL A 2 -17.11 -16.07 4.85
CA VAL A 2 -17.96 -15.75 3.69
C VAL A 2 -18.10 -14.25 3.59
N LEU A 3 -17.68 -13.67 2.46
CA LEU A 3 -17.87 -12.25 2.19
C LEU A 3 -19.26 -12.04 1.59
N VAL A 4 -20.05 -11.16 2.20
CA VAL A 4 -21.38 -10.79 1.71
C VAL A 4 -21.45 -9.28 1.62
N GLN A 5 -21.79 -8.80 0.43
CA GLN A 5 -22.02 -7.40 0.21
C GLN A 5 -23.31 -6.98 0.96
N ALA A 6 -23.23 -5.84 1.63
CA ALA A 6 -24.36 -5.22 2.29
C ALA A 6 -24.43 -3.75 1.89
N LYS A 7 -25.65 -3.23 1.79
CA LYS A 7 -25.89 -1.79 1.68
C LYS A 7 -26.08 -1.22 3.07
N VAL A 8 -25.40 -0.13 3.37
CA VAL A 8 -25.63 0.64 4.60
C VAL A 8 -26.92 1.43 4.42
N LEU A 9 -27.94 1.16 5.23
CA LEU A 9 -29.17 1.95 5.25
C LEU A 9 -29.03 3.13 6.20
N ASP A 10 -28.49 2.86 7.38
CA ASP A 10 -28.15 3.84 8.42
C ASP A 10 -27.04 3.25 9.34
N PRO A 11 -26.54 3.98 10.35
CA PRO A 11 -25.45 3.51 11.20
C PRO A 11 -25.71 2.20 11.96
N THR A 12 -26.96 1.77 12.11
CA THR A 12 -27.34 0.57 12.85
C THR A 12 -28.00 -0.51 12.00
N HIS A 13 -28.29 -0.23 10.71
CA HIS A 13 -28.96 -1.17 9.82
C HIS A 13 -28.19 -1.41 8.51
N LEU A 14 -27.93 -2.70 8.25
CA LEU A 14 -27.33 -3.20 7.02
C LEU A 14 -28.35 -4.07 6.26
N GLU A 15 -28.52 -3.81 4.98
CA GLU A 15 -29.32 -4.65 4.07
C GLU A 15 -28.39 -5.60 3.33
N LEU A 16 -28.52 -6.90 3.57
CA LEU A 16 -27.70 -7.92 2.91
C LEU A 16 -28.17 -8.14 1.47
N ALA A 17 -27.24 -8.13 0.51
CA ALA A 17 -27.56 -8.37 -0.91
C ALA A 17 -28.07 -9.81 -1.16
N ARG A 18 -27.76 -10.74 -0.25
CA ARG A 18 -28.25 -12.12 -0.26
C ARG A 18 -28.36 -12.68 1.16
N PRO A 19 -29.21 -13.68 1.40
CA PRO A 19 -29.30 -14.36 2.68
C PRO A 19 -27.98 -15.00 3.12
N ILE A 20 -27.74 -15.01 4.43
CA ILE A 20 -26.63 -15.74 5.06
C ILE A 20 -27.17 -16.93 5.86
N ALA A 21 -26.41 -18.01 5.90
CA ALA A 21 -26.76 -19.21 6.64
C ALA A 21 -26.39 -19.09 8.14
N VAL A 22 -26.89 -18.05 8.81
CA VAL A 22 -26.69 -17.83 10.24
C VAL A 22 -28.03 -18.03 10.94
N GLY A 23 -28.05 -18.93 11.94
CA GLY A 23 -29.23 -19.17 12.76
C GLY A 23 -29.60 -17.97 13.63
N ARG A 24 -30.84 -17.93 14.10
CA ARG A 24 -31.30 -16.89 15.03
C ARG A 24 -30.42 -16.87 16.28
N GLY A 25 -29.99 -15.68 16.71
CA GLY A 25 -29.08 -15.50 17.85
C GLY A 25 -27.59 -15.72 17.54
N GLY A 26 -27.23 -16.01 16.29
CA GLY A 26 -25.83 -16.08 15.87
C GLY A 26 -25.16 -14.70 15.78
N ASN A 27 -23.84 -14.68 15.93
CA ASN A 27 -23.01 -13.48 15.80
C ASN A 27 -22.48 -13.32 14.37
N VAL A 28 -22.36 -12.08 13.91
CA VAL A 28 -21.75 -11.72 12.62
C VAL A 28 -20.72 -10.64 12.85
N PHE A 29 -19.55 -10.77 12.22
CA PHE A 29 -18.52 -9.74 12.21
C PHE A 29 -18.67 -8.87 10.97
N VAL A 30 -18.69 -7.55 11.16
CA VAL A 30 -18.77 -6.57 10.08
C VAL A 30 -17.38 -5.98 9.86
N VAL A 31 -16.93 -6.02 8.61
CA VAL A 31 -15.70 -5.35 8.17
C VAL A 31 -16.11 -4.24 7.23
N VAL A 32 -15.88 -2.99 7.63
CA VAL A 32 -16.07 -1.82 6.77
C VAL A 32 -14.78 -1.61 6.01
N THR A 33 -14.79 -1.86 4.71
CA THR A 33 -13.69 -1.45 3.85
C THR A 33 -13.84 0.04 3.61
N GLU A 34 -12.89 0.85 4.06
CA GLU A 34 -12.82 2.24 3.62
C GLU A 34 -12.83 2.25 2.10
N SER A 35 -13.70 3.06 1.50
CA SER A 35 -13.59 3.39 0.08
C SER A 35 -12.19 3.95 -0.08
N THR A 36 -11.30 3.14 -0.65
CA THR A 36 -9.90 3.46 -0.77
C THR A 36 -9.83 4.71 -1.65
N ASN A 37 -9.70 5.86 -1.00
CA ASN A 37 -9.07 7.01 -1.60
C ASN A 37 -7.55 6.76 -1.70
N ALA A 38 -7.14 5.49 -1.86
CA ALA A 38 -5.78 5.08 -2.14
C ALA A 38 -5.27 5.81 -3.37
N GLU A 39 -6.15 6.15 -4.32
CA GLU A 39 -5.83 7.00 -5.46
C GLU A 39 -5.45 8.43 -5.06
N ALA A 40 -6.09 8.99 -4.03
CA ALA A 40 -5.81 10.35 -3.55
C ALA A 40 -4.41 10.47 -2.91
N GLU A 41 -3.92 9.41 -2.26
CA GLU A 41 -2.55 9.39 -1.73
C GLU A 41 -1.54 8.88 -2.77
N ARG A 42 -1.95 8.00 -3.69
CA ARG A 42 -1.05 7.41 -4.70
C ARG A 42 -0.31 8.46 -5.52
N GLN A 43 -1.01 9.51 -5.97
CA GLN A 43 -0.38 10.54 -6.80
C GLN A 43 0.71 11.31 -6.04
N PRO A 44 0.46 11.84 -4.83
CA PRO A 44 1.51 12.40 -3.96
C PRO A 44 2.72 11.47 -3.76
N TRP A 45 2.50 10.18 -3.56
CA TRP A 45 3.58 9.20 -3.38
C TRP A 45 4.41 9.00 -4.66
N LEU A 46 3.77 8.96 -5.82
CA LEU A 46 4.46 8.83 -7.11
C LEU A 46 5.30 10.08 -7.42
N ASP A 47 4.73 11.26 -7.16
CA ASP A 47 5.40 12.54 -7.40
C ASP A 47 6.65 12.67 -6.52
N GLY A 48 6.52 12.42 -5.20
CA GLY A 48 7.64 12.47 -4.26
C GLY A 48 8.72 11.41 -4.54
N SER A 49 8.32 10.22 -5.00
CA SER A 49 9.27 9.16 -5.38
C SER A 49 10.07 9.54 -6.63
N SER A 50 9.40 10.09 -7.65
CA SER A 50 10.04 10.55 -8.89
C SER A 50 11.01 11.71 -8.63
N GLU A 51 10.62 12.69 -7.81
CA GLU A 51 11.49 13.80 -7.41
C GLU A 51 12.73 13.29 -6.67
N SER A 52 12.54 12.41 -5.69
CA SER A 52 13.65 11.84 -4.90
C SER A 52 14.62 11.05 -5.78
N LEU A 53 14.11 10.29 -6.75
CA LEU A 53 14.94 9.54 -7.71
C LEU A 53 15.80 10.49 -8.56
N ARG A 54 15.20 11.57 -9.08
CA ARG A 54 15.93 12.58 -9.87
C ARG A 54 16.99 13.31 -9.06
N ASN A 55 16.74 13.54 -7.78
CA ASN A 55 17.71 14.17 -6.89
C ASN A 55 18.88 13.24 -6.54
N ALA A 56 18.62 11.93 -6.38
CA ALA A 56 19.64 10.95 -6.04
C ALA A 56 20.59 10.63 -7.20
N TYR A 57 20.08 10.59 -8.43
CA TYR A 57 20.81 10.18 -9.64
C TYR A 57 20.83 11.27 -10.72
N GLY A 58 20.78 12.54 -10.30
CA GLY A 58 20.81 13.69 -11.19
C GLY A 58 22.23 14.13 -11.52
N ASP A 59 22.35 15.26 -12.22
CA ASP A 59 23.65 15.83 -12.65
C ASP A 59 24.60 16.20 -11.48
N SER A 60 24.13 16.11 -10.24
CA SER A 60 24.92 16.31 -9.02
C SER A 60 25.50 15.02 -8.44
N GLU A 61 25.32 13.87 -9.11
CA GLU A 61 25.91 12.60 -8.68
C GLU A 61 27.45 12.71 -8.66
N PRO A 62 28.11 12.34 -7.54
CA PRO A 62 29.56 12.39 -7.45
C PRO A 62 30.20 11.28 -8.30
N GLU A 63 31.35 11.55 -8.89
CA GLU A 63 32.12 10.53 -9.58
C GLU A 63 32.68 9.51 -8.57
N TYR A 64 32.20 8.26 -8.66
CA TYR A 64 32.67 7.17 -7.80
C TYR A 64 33.99 6.59 -8.32
N THR A 65 35.09 7.24 -7.96
CA THR A 65 36.44 6.77 -8.33
C THR A 65 36.91 5.61 -7.45
N PRO A 66 37.82 4.74 -7.94
CA PRO A 66 38.41 3.66 -7.13
C PRO A 66 39.09 4.13 -5.84
N SER A 67 39.57 5.39 -5.82
CA SER A 67 40.16 6.03 -4.63
C SER A 67 39.16 6.27 -3.49
N LEU A 68 37.85 6.18 -3.74
CA LEU A 68 36.80 6.29 -2.71
C LEU A 68 36.48 4.96 -2.03
N VAL A 69 37.04 3.85 -2.53
CA VAL A 69 36.83 2.51 -1.94
C VAL A 69 37.58 2.42 -0.61
N ARG A 70 36.83 2.23 0.49
CA ARG A 70 37.40 2.05 1.84
C ARG A 70 37.93 0.64 2.08
N GLU A 71 37.18 -0.36 1.65
CA GLU A 71 37.54 -1.78 1.74
C GLU A 71 37.15 -2.47 0.44
N THR A 72 38.08 -3.19 -0.15
CA THR A 72 37.85 -3.92 -1.40
C THR A 72 37.10 -5.21 -1.11
N ASN A 73 36.01 -5.46 -1.86
CA ASN A 73 35.32 -6.74 -1.79
C ASN A 73 36.17 -7.84 -2.47
N PRO A 74 36.67 -8.85 -1.74
CA PRO A 74 37.58 -9.86 -2.28
C PRO A 74 36.96 -10.77 -3.35
N GLY A 75 35.63 -10.82 -3.47
CA GLY A 75 34.92 -11.58 -4.51
C GLY A 75 34.61 -10.78 -5.78
N TYR A 76 35.00 -9.50 -5.83
CA TYR A 76 34.67 -8.57 -6.91
C TYR A 76 35.90 -7.84 -7.49
N GLY A 77 37.10 -8.13 -6.99
CA GLY A 77 38.35 -7.55 -7.48
C GLY A 77 38.95 -8.35 -8.64
N ALA A 78 39.43 -7.65 -9.66
CA ALA A 78 40.49 -8.14 -10.54
C ALA A 78 41.84 -8.10 -9.80
#